data_AF-A0A3M7MB40-F1
#
_entry.id   AF-A0A3M7MB40-F1
#
_cell.length_a   1.000
_cell.length_b   1.000
_cell.length_c   1.000
_cell.angle_alpha   90.00
_cell.angle_beta   90.00
_cell.angle_gamma   90.00
#
_symmetry.space_group_name_H-M   'P 1'
#
loop_
_entity.id
_entity.type
_entity.pdbx_description
1 polymer ?
#
loop_
_entity_poly.entity_id
_entity_poly.type
_entity_poly.pdbx_seq_one_letter_code
_entity_poly.pdbx_strand_id
1 'polypeptide(L)'
;MYFSSSLSLATIASIASLALALPTNPTNFLLVTTSQQEISQNSSELKAVSATSLFDPFHQPALLLRLTGPGYGSLPNFTLTDGTLSTVAAGPFGNGMYQYNSTLVTAGSELQFLASVQPKGNVGLDAGYLLTVDGEREGWTICEGELDQEVLSWRGDATDCAKTYVHAVLEAPY
;
A
#
# COMPACT_ATOMS: atom_id res chain seq x y z
N MET A 1 45.51 -6.17 -65.12
CA MET A 1 45.09 -5.35 -63.97
C MET A 1 43.61 -5.61 -63.73
N TYR A 2 43.29 -5.98 -62.49
CA TYR A 2 41.98 -6.37 -61.94
C TYR A 2 40.97 -5.23 -61.99
N PHE A 3 39.67 -5.55 -61.96
CA PHE A 3 38.72 -4.95 -61.00
C PHE A 3 37.53 -5.90 -60.79
N SER A 4 37.43 -6.45 -59.57
CA SER A 4 36.27 -7.22 -59.08
C SER A 4 35.31 -6.28 -58.38
N SER A 5 34.02 -6.32 -58.74
CA SER A 5 32.94 -5.59 -58.06
C SER A 5 32.37 -6.40 -56.91
N SER A 6 32.39 -5.85 -55.71
CA SER A 6 31.76 -6.43 -54.50
C SER A 6 30.47 -5.67 -54.20
N LEU A 7 29.31 -6.33 -54.29
CA LEU A 7 28.04 -5.80 -53.77
C LEU A 7 27.98 -6.06 -52.25
N SER A 8 27.88 -5.00 -51.46
CA SER A 8 27.62 -5.07 -50.02
C SER A 8 26.11 -5.16 -49.77
N LEU A 9 25.66 -6.24 -49.12
CA LEU A 9 24.31 -6.34 -48.55
C LEU A 9 24.25 -5.56 -47.23
N ALA A 10 23.33 -4.60 -47.13
CA ALA A 10 23.01 -3.90 -45.89
C ALA A 10 21.97 -4.73 -45.10
N THR A 11 22.38 -5.23 -43.93
CA THR A 11 21.50 -5.89 -42.95
C THR A 11 20.74 -4.84 -42.14
N ILE A 12 19.42 -4.82 -42.29
CA ILE A 12 18.50 -4.01 -41.48
C ILE A 12 18.34 -4.71 -40.13
N ALA A 13 18.87 -4.11 -39.06
CA ALA A 13 18.67 -4.58 -37.69
C ALA A 13 17.27 -4.14 -37.21
N SER A 14 16.35 -5.10 -37.10
CA SER A 14 15.04 -4.90 -36.51
C SER A 14 15.17 -4.67 -35.00
N ILE A 15 14.91 -3.46 -34.54
CA ILE A 15 14.85 -3.11 -33.12
C ILE A 15 13.52 -3.64 -32.58
N ALA A 16 13.55 -4.79 -31.92
CA ALA A 16 12.41 -5.31 -31.17
C ALA A 16 12.16 -4.38 -29.97
N SER A 17 11.10 -3.57 -30.03
CA SER A 17 10.63 -2.81 -28.87
C SER A 17 10.08 -3.80 -27.83
N LEU A 18 10.85 -4.01 -26.76
CA LEU A 18 10.37 -4.65 -25.53
C LEU A 18 9.35 -3.70 -24.89
N ALA A 19 8.06 -3.95 -25.16
CA ALA A 19 6.99 -3.36 -24.38
C ALA A 19 7.07 -3.93 -22.96
N LEU A 20 7.67 -3.19 -22.04
CA LEU A 20 7.52 -3.45 -20.61
C LEU A 20 6.04 -3.29 -20.28
N ALA A 21 5.37 -4.40 -19.95
CA ALA A 21 4.00 -4.36 -19.45
C ALA A 21 3.99 -3.48 -18.19
N LEU A 22 3.11 -2.48 -18.15
CA LEU A 22 2.94 -1.69 -16.93
C LEU A 22 2.52 -2.63 -15.80
N PRO A 23 3.07 -2.44 -14.58
CA PRO A 23 2.65 -3.23 -13.43
C PRO A 23 1.14 -3.07 -13.23
N THR A 24 0.44 -4.19 -13.21
CA THR A 24 -1.00 -4.23 -12.90
C THR A 24 -1.17 -4.13 -11.39
N ASN A 25 -2.07 -3.26 -10.94
CA ASN A 25 -2.40 -3.16 -9.52
C ASN A 25 -2.81 -4.54 -8.97
N PRO A 26 -2.28 -4.95 -7.81
CA PRO A 26 -2.69 -6.19 -7.18
C PRO A 26 -4.18 -6.13 -6.82
N THR A 27 -4.89 -7.23 -7.07
CA THR A 27 -6.32 -7.35 -6.75
C THR A 27 -6.56 -7.62 -5.27
N ASN A 28 -5.61 -8.28 -4.60
CA ASN A 28 -5.54 -8.48 -3.16
C ASN A 28 -4.10 -8.30 -2.72
N PHE A 29 -3.89 -7.58 -1.62
CA PHE A 29 -2.56 -7.31 -1.07
C PHE A 29 -2.62 -7.07 0.44
N LEU A 30 -1.46 -7.16 1.08
CA LEU A 30 -1.25 -6.76 2.47
C LEU A 30 -0.67 -5.37 2.49
N LEU A 31 -0.98 -4.60 3.54
CA LEU A 31 -0.34 -3.32 3.79
C LEU A 31 0.77 -3.50 4.82
N VAL A 32 1.97 -3.06 4.47
CA VAL A 32 3.11 -2.98 5.38
C VAL A 32 3.68 -1.57 5.39
N THR A 33 4.23 -1.18 6.53
CA THR A 33 4.97 0.08 6.65
C THR A 33 6.46 -0.19 6.51
N THR A 34 7.19 0.76 5.94
CA THR A 34 8.65 0.67 5.77
C THR A 34 9.26 2.06 5.68
N SER A 35 10.54 2.15 6.05
CA SER A 35 11.35 3.36 5.87
C SER A 35 11.75 3.64 4.42
N GLN A 36 11.47 2.72 3.48
CA GLN A 36 11.93 2.80 2.10
C GLN A 36 10.84 3.27 1.13
N GLN A 37 11.22 4.17 0.25
CA GLN A 37 10.37 4.60 -0.86
C GLN A 37 10.50 3.63 -2.05
N GLU A 38 11.65 2.99 -2.22
CA GLU A 38 11.90 2.09 -3.34
C GLU A 38 10.90 0.93 -3.32
N ILE A 39 10.13 0.83 -4.39
CA ILE A 39 9.12 -0.20 -4.60
C ILE A 39 9.73 -1.60 -4.54
N SER A 40 9.15 -2.48 -3.72
CA SER A 40 9.34 -3.93 -3.84
C SER A 40 8.03 -4.66 -3.59
N GLN A 41 7.80 -5.73 -4.35
CA GLN A 41 6.70 -6.66 -4.16
C GLN A 41 6.93 -7.62 -2.99
N ASN A 42 8.20 -7.86 -2.68
CA ASN A 42 8.64 -8.82 -1.69
C ASN A 42 8.96 -8.07 -0.40
N SER A 43 8.13 -8.26 0.61
CA SER A 43 8.29 -7.62 1.91
C SER A 43 9.60 -8.00 2.60
N SER A 44 10.21 -9.14 2.26
CA SER A 44 11.53 -9.54 2.78
C SER A 44 12.70 -8.70 2.25
N GLU A 45 12.51 -7.97 1.14
CA GLU A 45 13.52 -7.08 0.56
C GLU A 45 13.43 -5.65 1.12
N LEU A 46 12.31 -5.33 1.78
CA LEU A 46 12.08 -4.03 2.38
C LEU A 46 12.78 -3.93 3.75
N LYS A 47 13.27 -2.74 4.10
CA LYS A 47 13.97 -2.46 5.35
C LYS A 47 13.00 -1.93 6.41
N ALA A 48 13.25 -2.29 7.67
CA ALA A 48 12.47 -1.82 8.82
C ALA A 48 10.95 -1.97 8.59
N VAL A 49 10.55 -3.16 8.13
CA VAL A 49 9.17 -3.44 7.77
C VAL A 49 8.37 -3.75 9.02
N SER A 50 7.23 -3.09 9.17
CA SER A 50 6.24 -3.48 10.17
C SER A 50 4.94 -3.87 9.48
N ALA A 51 4.38 -4.99 9.93
CA ALA A 51 3.10 -5.44 9.45
C ALA A 51 2.00 -4.55 10.02
N THR A 52 0.81 -4.58 9.42
CA THR A 52 -0.33 -3.79 9.90
C THR A 52 -1.50 -4.67 10.29
N SER A 53 -2.32 -4.20 11.23
CA SER A 53 -3.60 -4.83 11.55
C SER A 53 -4.68 -3.79 11.76
N LEU A 54 -5.93 -4.21 11.57
CA LEU A 54 -7.06 -3.42 12.03
C LEU A 54 -7.07 -3.35 13.56
N PHE A 55 -7.51 -2.21 14.07
CA PHE A 55 -7.52 -1.89 15.49
C PHE A 55 -8.81 -1.15 15.85
N ASP A 56 -9.46 -1.62 16.91
CA ASP A 56 -10.63 -0.98 17.51
C ASP A 56 -10.29 -0.65 18.97
N PRO A 57 -9.95 0.61 19.30
CA PRO A 57 -9.55 0.95 20.65
C PRO A 57 -10.72 0.89 21.65
N PHE A 58 -11.94 1.23 21.22
CA PHE A 58 -13.05 1.50 22.14
C PHE A 58 -14.42 0.97 21.69
N HIS A 59 -14.46 -0.07 20.86
CA HIS A 59 -15.71 -0.59 20.27
C HIS A 59 -16.43 0.47 19.42
N GLN A 60 -15.65 1.29 18.72
CA GLN A 60 -16.16 2.40 17.93
C GLN A 60 -16.49 1.95 16.50
N PRO A 61 -17.33 2.68 15.75
CA PRO A 61 -17.70 2.28 14.39
C PRO A 61 -16.52 2.23 13.40
N ALA A 62 -15.49 3.05 13.64
CA ALA A 62 -14.33 3.18 12.78
C ALA A 62 -13.16 2.32 13.29
N LEU A 63 -12.68 1.43 12.43
CA LEU A 63 -11.42 0.72 12.66
C LEU A 63 -10.25 1.56 12.19
N LEU A 64 -9.15 1.52 12.93
CA LEU A 64 -7.88 2.14 12.60
C LEU A 64 -6.93 1.10 12.02
N LEU A 65 -5.88 1.55 11.32
CA LEU A 65 -4.76 0.70 10.94
C LEU A 65 -3.59 0.94 11.90
N ARG A 66 -3.23 -0.08 12.67
CA ARG A 66 -2.06 -0.03 13.58
C ARG A 66 -0.89 -0.84 13.03
N LEU A 67 0.30 -0.56 13.56
CA LEU A 67 1.45 -1.42 13.39
C LEU A 67 1.33 -2.65 14.29
N THR A 68 1.80 -3.78 13.79
CA THR A 68 1.95 -5.00 14.57
C THR A 68 3.35 -5.55 14.42
N GLY A 69 3.88 -6.08 15.52
CA GLY A 69 5.15 -6.79 15.50
C GLY A 69 5.08 -8.05 14.61
N PRO A 70 6.23 -8.56 14.15
CA PRO A 70 6.28 -9.81 13.41
C PRO A 70 5.69 -10.98 14.21
N GLY A 71 5.00 -11.90 13.53
CA GLY A 71 4.46 -13.13 14.13
C GLY A 71 3.05 -13.03 14.72
N TYR A 72 2.38 -11.87 14.68
CA TYR A 72 0.98 -11.75 15.08
C TYR A 72 0.03 -12.18 13.94
N GLY A 73 -0.70 -13.27 14.19
CA GLY A 73 -1.31 -14.14 13.18
C GLY A 73 -2.59 -13.67 12.47
N SER A 74 -2.72 -12.41 12.07
CA SER A 74 -3.68 -12.04 11.01
C SER A 74 -3.34 -10.68 10.42
N LEU A 75 -2.91 -10.68 9.15
CA LEU A 75 -2.73 -9.48 8.35
C LEU A 75 -3.99 -9.29 7.48
N PRO A 76 -4.66 -8.13 7.57
CA PRO A 76 -5.82 -7.87 6.75
C PRO A 76 -5.43 -7.86 5.28
N ASN A 77 -6.20 -8.59 4.47
CA ASN A 77 -6.14 -8.48 3.02
C ASN A 77 -6.96 -7.28 2.58
N PHE A 78 -6.38 -6.47 1.71
CA PHE A 78 -6.99 -5.29 1.15
C PHE A 78 -7.20 -5.44 -0.35
N THR A 79 -8.28 -4.81 -0.81
CA THR A 79 -8.52 -4.50 -2.22
C THR A 79 -8.60 -2.99 -2.39
N LEU A 80 -8.36 -2.48 -3.59
CA LEU A 80 -8.49 -1.05 -3.89
C LEU A 80 -9.39 -0.86 -5.12
N THR A 81 -10.50 -0.17 -4.92
CA THR A 81 -11.46 0.17 -5.99
C THR A 81 -11.88 1.62 -5.85
N ASP A 82 -11.85 2.39 -6.94
CA ASP A 82 -12.31 3.78 -7.00
C ASP A 82 -11.78 4.68 -5.85
N GLY A 83 -10.51 4.50 -5.52
CA GLY A 83 -9.84 5.27 -4.47
C GLY A 83 -10.06 4.78 -3.05
N THR A 84 -10.77 3.68 -2.86
CA THR A 84 -11.20 3.17 -1.55
C THR A 84 -10.57 1.82 -1.26
N LEU A 85 -9.77 1.75 -0.18
CA LEU A 85 -9.28 0.48 0.35
C LEU A 85 -10.44 -0.26 1.01
N SER A 86 -10.55 -1.56 0.76
CA SER A 86 -11.58 -2.41 1.35
C SER A 86 -10.96 -3.65 1.96
N THR A 87 -11.47 -4.07 3.11
CA THR A 87 -11.06 -5.30 3.80
C THR A 87 -12.24 -5.92 4.53
N VAL A 88 -12.10 -7.18 4.96
CA VAL A 88 -13.13 -7.90 5.72
C VAL A 88 -12.61 -8.18 7.12
N ALA A 89 -13.37 -7.76 8.13
CA ALA A 89 -12.99 -7.89 9.53
C ALA A 89 -14.18 -8.21 10.42
N ALA A 90 -13.89 -8.70 11.62
CA ALA A 90 -14.92 -8.89 12.63
C ALA A 90 -15.46 -7.53 13.09
N GLY A 91 -16.78 -7.42 13.24
CA GLY A 91 -17.41 -6.23 13.81
C GLY A 91 -17.15 -6.09 15.31
N PRO A 92 -17.55 -4.95 15.91
CA PRO A 92 -17.47 -4.76 17.35
C PRO A 92 -18.11 -5.94 18.09
N PHE A 93 -17.43 -6.43 19.13
CA PHE A 93 -17.81 -7.62 19.91
C PHE A 93 -17.79 -8.97 19.17
N GLY A 94 -17.26 -9.05 17.96
CA GLY A 94 -17.04 -10.31 17.25
C GLY A 94 -18.29 -10.98 16.68
N ASN A 95 -19.40 -10.25 16.57
CA ASN A 95 -20.72 -10.80 16.21
C ASN A 95 -20.91 -11.12 14.71
N GLY A 96 -19.89 -10.95 13.88
CA GLY A 96 -19.97 -11.20 12.45
C GLY A 96 -18.80 -10.58 11.70
N MET A 97 -18.64 -10.96 10.43
CA MET A 97 -17.66 -10.39 9.52
C MET A 97 -18.34 -9.34 8.64
N TYR A 98 -17.73 -8.17 8.52
CA TYR A 98 -18.23 -7.05 7.73
C TYR A 98 -17.14 -6.57 6.77
N GLN A 99 -17.58 -6.00 5.65
CA GLN A 99 -16.69 -5.28 4.77
C GLN A 99 -16.49 -3.86 5.31
N TYR A 100 -15.23 -3.50 5.52
CA TYR A 100 -14.77 -2.21 6.01
C TYR A 100 -14.07 -1.47 4.88
N ASN A 101 -14.48 -0.22 4.64
CA ASN A 101 -13.98 0.62 3.56
C ASN A 101 -13.29 1.86 4.13
N SER A 102 -12.15 2.23 3.57
CA SER A 102 -11.41 3.41 4.00
C SER A 102 -12.20 4.68 3.75
N THR A 103 -12.28 5.56 4.73
CA THR A 103 -12.84 6.90 4.53
C THR A 103 -11.95 7.75 3.63
N LEU A 104 -12.44 8.93 3.24
CA LEU A 104 -11.59 9.93 2.61
C LEU A 104 -10.43 10.29 3.56
N VAL A 105 -9.20 10.18 3.08
CA VAL A 105 -8.00 10.46 3.89
C VAL A 105 -7.72 11.95 3.89
N THR A 106 -7.65 12.55 5.07
CA THR A 106 -7.36 13.98 5.26
C THR A 106 -6.04 14.19 5.99
N ALA A 107 -5.44 15.37 5.82
CA ALA A 107 -4.21 15.70 6.55
C ALA A 107 -4.50 15.84 8.06
N GLY A 108 -3.60 15.35 8.89
CA GLY A 108 -3.73 15.37 10.35
C GLY A 108 -4.71 14.32 10.90
N SER A 109 -5.08 13.32 10.11
CA SER A 109 -6.00 12.26 10.55
C SER A 109 -5.44 10.86 10.31
N GLU A 110 -5.81 9.95 11.20
CA GLU A 110 -5.59 8.52 11.08
C GLU A 110 -6.31 7.93 9.86
N LEU A 111 -5.77 6.85 9.31
CA LEU A 111 -6.48 6.07 8.30
C LEU A 111 -7.60 5.28 8.96
N GLN A 112 -8.85 5.64 8.64
CA GLN A 112 -10.05 5.03 9.22
C GLN A 112 -10.79 4.14 8.22
N PHE A 113 -11.44 3.11 8.73
CA PHE A 113 -12.30 2.22 7.96
C PHE A 113 -13.68 2.09 8.61
N LEU A 114 -14.73 2.24 7.82
CA LEU A 114 -16.11 2.10 8.27
C LEU A 114 -16.79 0.90 7.60
N ALA A 115 -17.67 0.23 8.34
CA ALA A 115 -18.54 -0.83 7.83
C ALA A 115 -19.70 -0.28 6.98
N SER A 116 -19.39 0.56 6.00
CA SER A 116 -20.35 1.21 5.11
C SER A 116 -19.70 1.57 3.78
N VAL A 117 -20.52 1.70 2.72
CA VAL A 117 -20.05 2.18 1.42
C VAL A 117 -19.60 3.63 1.55
N GLN A 118 -18.41 3.93 1.02
CA GLN A 118 -17.87 5.29 1.04
C GLN A 118 -18.22 6.00 -0.28
N PRO A 119 -18.66 7.27 -0.24
CA PRO A 119 -19.10 7.98 -1.43
C PRO A 119 -17.96 8.34 -2.38
N LYS A 120 -16.73 8.46 -1.84
CA LYS A 120 -15.51 8.80 -2.57
C LYS A 120 -14.30 8.35 -1.77
N GLY A 121 -13.29 7.83 -2.46
CA GLY A 121 -11.95 7.64 -1.91
C GLY A 121 -10.91 8.51 -2.60
N ASN A 122 -9.72 8.60 -2.00
CA ASN A 122 -8.56 9.30 -2.55
C ASN A 122 -7.25 8.52 -2.41
N VAL A 123 -7.34 7.23 -2.12
CA VAL A 123 -6.17 6.34 -1.98
C VAL A 123 -5.82 5.74 -3.33
N GLY A 124 -4.55 5.72 -3.70
CA GLY A 124 -4.06 5.13 -4.95
C GLY A 124 -2.91 4.15 -4.71
N LEU A 125 -2.60 3.33 -5.71
CA LEU A 125 -1.33 2.60 -5.78
C LEU A 125 -0.47 3.19 -6.90
N ASP A 126 0.62 3.85 -6.51
CA ASP A 126 1.63 4.27 -7.46
C ASP A 126 2.51 3.09 -7.85
N ALA A 127 2.72 2.95 -9.16
CA ALA A 127 3.35 1.81 -9.81
C ALA A 127 2.78 0.43 -9.39
N GLY A 128 1.59 0.39 -8.79
CA GLY A 128 0.96 -0.83 -8.28
C GLY A 128 1.36 -1.26 -6.86
N TYR A 129 2.23 -0.52 -6.16
CA TYR A 129 2.75 -0.97 -4.86
C TYR A 129 2.76 0.10 -3.78
N LEU A 130 3.07 1.35 -4.11
CA LEU A 130 3.14 2.41 -3.09
C LEU A 130 1.77 2.99 -2.85
N LEU A 131 1.31 2.94 -1.60
CA LEU A 131 0.06 3.59 -1.22
C LEU A 131 0.23 5.11 -1.29
N THR A 132 -0.69 5.77 -1.97
CA THR A 132 -0.70 7.22 -2.16
C THR A 132 -2.00 7.82 -1.67
N VAL A 133 -1.99 9.10 -1.34
CA VAL A 133 -3.20 9.90 -1.10
C VAL A 133 -3.21 11.04 -2.09
N ASP A 134 -4.25 11.13 -2.90
CA ASP A 134 -4.36 12.09 -4.01
C ASP A 134 -3.13 12.06 -4.96
N GLY A 135 -2.53 10.87 -5.12
CA GLY A 135 -1.33 10.64 -5.94
C GLY A 135 0.00 10.94 -5.25
N GLU A 136 -0.01 11.47 -4.02
CA GLU A 136 1.19 11.77 -3.25
C GLU A 136 1.69 10.52 -2.50
N ARG A 137 2.96 10.19 -2.69
CA ARG A 137 3.65 9.07 -1.99
C ARG A 137 4.11 9.45 -0.58
N GLU A 138 4.44 10.73 -0.40
CA GLU A 138 4.96 11.27 0.84
C GLU A 138 3.85 11.91 1.67
N GLY A 139 3.83 11.58 2.96
CA GLY A 139 2.85 12.09 3.91
C GLY A 139 2.42 11.06 4.93
N TRP A 140 2.61 9.77 4.66
CA TRP A 140 2.33 8.74 5.67
C TRP A 140 3.23 8.90 6.89
N THR A 141 2.60 8.84 8.06
CA THR A 141 3.25 8.90 9.36
C THR A 141 2.72 7.80 10.26
N ILE A 142 3.56 7.33 11.16
CA ILE A 142 3.22 6.47 12.29
C ILE A 142 3.17 7.37 13.50
N CYS A 143 2.03 7.46 14.18
CA CYS A 143 1.83 8.32 15.35
C CYS A 143 1.37 7.47 16.54
N GLU A 144 1.61 7.95 17.76
CA GLU A 144 1.03 7.36 18.96
C GLU A 144 -0.49 7.60 18.95
N GLY A 145 -1.25 6.51 18.95
CA GLY A 145 -2.70 6.50 19.01
C GLY A 145 -3.20 5.98 20.35
N GLU A 146 -4.50 5.73 20.40
CA GLU A 146 -5.17 5.24 21.61
C GLU A 146 -4.61 3.90 22.10
N LEU A 147 -4.60 3.71 23.43
CA LEU A 147 -4.05 2.53 24.11
C LEU A 147 -2.56 2.26 23.78
N ASP A 148 -1.78 3.33 23.64
CA ASP A 148 -0.34 3.30 23.35
C ASP A 148 -0.01 2.50 22.08
N GLN A 149 -0.93 2.48 21.11
CA GLN A 149 -0.75 1.78 19.84
C GLN A 149 -0.22 2.72 18.77
N GLU A 150 0.78 2.28 18.01
CA GLU A 150 1.26 3.01 16.84
C GLU A 150 0.25 2.86 15.68
N VAL A 151 -0.31 3.99 15.22
CA VAL A 151 -1.34 4.02 14.17
C VAL A 151 -0.88 4.77 12.93
N LEU A 152 -1.35 4.32 11.77
CA LEU A 152 -1.06 4.96 10.49
C LEU A 152 -1.91 6.21 10.30
N SER A 153 -1.25 7.33 10.07
CA SER A 153 -1.87 8.65 9.83
C SER A 153 -1.36 9.28 8.55
N TRP A 154 -2.15 10.18 7.98
CA TRP A 154 -1.74 11.00 6.85
C TRP A 154 -1.39 12.41 7.30
N ARG A 155 -0.14 12.81 7.02
CA ARG A 155 0.47 14.09 7.38
C ARG A 155 0.21 14.41 8.86
N GLY A 156 0.45 13.44 9.74
CA GLY A 156 0.43 13.65 11.17
C GLY A 156 1.46 14.71 11.57
N ASP A 157 1.07 15.62 12.45
CA ASP A 157 1.84 16.78 12.87
C ASP A 157 2.22 16.73 14.36
N ALA A 158 1.82 15.67 15.07
CA ALA A 158 2.24 15.44 16.44
C ALA A 158 3.75 15.17 16.52
N THR A 159 4.36 15.55 17.65
CA THR A 159 5.81 15.53 17.84
C THR A 159 6.45 14.14 17.80
N ASP A 160 5.64 13.12 18.06
CA ASP A 160 5.96 11.70 18.10
C ASP A 160 5.70 11.01 16.75
N CYS A 161 5.09 11.70 15.77
CA CYS A 161 4.83 11.11 14.47
C CYS A 161 6.14 10.87 13.68
N ALA A 162 6.42 9.61 13.34
CA ALA A 162 7.54 9.22 12.50
C ALA A 162 7.10 9.06 11.03
N LYS A 163 7.89 9.58 10.08
CA LYS A 163 7.61 9.40 8.65
C LYS A 163 7.77 7.95 8.24
N THR A 164 6.89 7.48 7.36
CA THR A 164 6.94 6.13 6.79
C THR A 164 6.50 6.14 5.32
N TYR A 165 6.70 5.02 4.64
CA TYR A 165 6.00 4.64 3.42
C TYR A 165 5.09 3.46 3.70
N VAL A 166 4.10 3.27 2.84
CA VAL A 166 3.16 2.15 2.93
C VAL A 166 3.20 1.40 1.61
N HIS A 167 3.53 0.11 1.68
CA HIS A 167 3.63 -0.77 0.52
C HIS A 167 2.52 -1.79 0.54
N ALA A 168 1.94 -2.01 -0.63
CA ALA A 168 1.10 -3.14 -0.98
C ALA A 168 2.00 -4.31 -1.38
N VAL A 169 2.06 -5.34 -0.55
CA VAL A 169 2.89 -6.53 -0.74
C VAL A 169 2.01 -7.77 -0.88
N LEU A 170 2.52 -8.79 -1.56
CA LEU A 170 1.79 -10.05 -1.76
C LEU A 170 2.02 -11.06 -0.63
N GLU A 171 3.11 -10.91 0.12
CA GLU A 171 3.54 -11.84 1.16
C GLU A 171 3.81 -11.11 2.47
N ALA A 172 3.53 -11.78 3.59
CA ALA A 172 3.79 -11.26 4.93
C ALA A 172 5.30 -11.04 5.15
N PRO A 173 5.71 -10.06 5.99
CA PRO A 173 7.11 -9.71 6.20
C PRO A 173 7.89 -10.69 7.11
N TYR A 174 7.52 -11.98 7.16
CA TYR A 174 8.16 -13.01 8.01
C TYR A 174 7.99 -14.43 7.47
#